data_AF-A0AAP8KKB2-F1
#
_entry.id   AF-A0AAP8KKB2-F1
#
_cell.length_a   1.000
_cell.length_b   1.000
_cell.length_c   1.000
_cell.angle_alpha   90.00
_cell.angle_beta   90.00
_cell.angle_gamma   90.00
#
_symmetry.space_group_name_H-M   'P 1'
#
loop_
_entity.id
_entity.type
_entity.pdbx_description
1 polymer ?
#
loop_
_entity_poly.entity_id
_entity_poly.type
_entity_poly.pdbx_seq_one_letter_code
_entity_poly.pdbx_strand_id
1 'polypeptide(L)'
;SVATGTAWGSASTAGIALISIGNQLGIPPGMAAGAIIAGAVFGDKMSPLSDTTNLAALVTKVNIFKHIHSMMWTTIPASIIGLLVWFIAGFQFKGHSNDKQIQTLLSELAQIYQINIWVWVPLIVIIVCLLFKMATVPAMVISSFSAIIVGTFNHHFKMT
;
A
#
# COMPACT_ATOMS: atom_id res chain seq x y z
N SER A 1 0.72 -2.73 0.67
CA SER A 1 0.94 -3.98 -0.07
C SER A 1 0.50 -5.23 0.69
N VAL A 2 0.94 -5.49 1.93
CA VAL A 2 0.47 -6.70 2.70
C VAL A 2 -1.07 -6.78 2.79
N ALA A 3 -1.74 -5.67 3.10
CA ALA A 3 -3.19 -5.60 3.19
C ALA A 3 -3.92 -5.62 1.83
N THR A 4 -3.24 -5.21 0.75
CA THR A 4 -3.84 -5.03 -0.58
C THR A 4 -3.53 -6.18 -1.54
N GLY A 5 -2.53 -7.02 -1.24
CA GLY A 5 -2.19 -8.20 -2.04
C GLY A 5 -1.53 -7.90 -3.38
N THR A 6 -1.37 -6.64 -3.77
CA THR A 6 -0.85 -6.28 -5.11
C THR A 6 0.34 -5.34 -5.00
N ALA A 7 1.51 -5.77 -5.48
CA ALA A 7 2.71 -4.93 -5.56
C ALA A 7 2.45 -3.69 -6.45
N TRP A 8 2.03 -3.91 -7.69
CA TRP A 8 1.83 -2.84 -8.67
C TRP A 8 0.69 -1.90 -8.26
N GLY A 9 -0.44 -2.41 -7.77
CA GLY A 9 -1.53 -1.57 -7.27
C GLY A 9 -1.10 -0.69 -6.08
N SER A 10 -0.27 -1.23 -5.18
CA SER A 10 0.27 -0.45 -4.05
C SER A 10 1.28 0.61 -4.50
N ALA A 11 2.13 0.28 -5.48
CA ALA A 11 3.10 1.21 -6.05
C ALA A 11 2.40 2.33 -6.84
N SER A 12 1.34 2.02 -7.59
CA SER A 12 0.60 3.00 -8.38
C SER A 12 -0.26 3.96 -7.53
N THR A 13 -0.75 3.52 -6.37
CA THR A 13 -1.59 4.36 -5.50
C THR A 13 -0.76 5.11 -4.48
N ALA A 14 -0.37 4.43 -3.40
CA ALA A 14 0.43 5.01 -2.33
C ALA A 14 1.86 5.36 -2.80
N GLY A 15 2.45 4.56 -3.69
CA GLY A 15 3.80 4.80 -4.19
C GLY A 15 3.93 6.11 -4.97
N ILE A 16 2.99 6.45 -5.87
CA ILE A 16 3.05 7.72 -6.60
C ILE A 16 2.99 8.93 -5.64
N ALA A 17 2.12 8.85 -4.62
CA ALA A 17 2.07 9.88 -3.58
C ALA A 17 3.41 10.00 -2.83
N LEU A 18 4.04 8.87 -2.48
CA LEU A 18 5.36 8.85 -1.82
C LEU A 18 6.48 9.37 -2.73
N ILE A 19 6.45 9.14 -4.05
CA ILE A 19 7.40 9.75 -4.99
C ILE A 19 7.24 11.27 -5.02
N SER A 20 5.99 11.78 -5.00
CA SER A 20 5.74 13.23 -4.95
C SER A 20 6.33 13.86 -3.69
N ILE A 21 6.14 13.24 -2.53
CA ILE A 21 6.73 13.68 -1.26
C ILE A 21 8.27 13.60 -1.32
N GLY A 22 8.81 12.49 -1.83
CA GLY A 22 10.26 12.31 -1.99
C GLY A 22 10.91 13.39 -2.85
N ASN A 23 10.27 13.75 -3.97
CA ASN A 23 10.73 14.83 -4.83
C ASN A 23 10.76 16.18 -4.10
N GLN A 24 9.75 16.49 -3.27
CA GLN A 24 9.73 17.72 -2.45
C GLN A 24 10.85 17.73 -1.39
N LEU A 25 11.27 16.55 -0.91
CA LEU A 25 12.38 16.39 0.04
C LEU A 25 13.76 16.37 -0.64
N GLY A 26 13.83 16.53 -1.97
CA GLY A 26 15.07 16.48 -2.74
C GLY A 26 15.65 15.06 -2.89
N ILE A 27 14.84 14.03 -2.67
CA ILE A 27 15.23 12.62 -2.84
C ILE A 27 15.26 12.30 -4.35
N PRO A 28 16.35 11.73 -4.89
CA PRO A 28 16.40 11.30 -6.28
C PRO A 28 15.26 10.33 -6.61
N PRO A 29 14.53 10.52 -7.72
CA PRO A 29 13.33 9.75 -8.03
C PRO A 29 13.61 8.25 -8.17
N GLY A 30 14.80 7.87 -8.68
CA GLY A 30 15.21 6.46 -8.76
C GLY A 30 15.39 5.82 -7.37
N MET A 31 15.86 6.60 -6.40
CA MET A 31 16.03 6.14 -5.02
C MET A 31 14.67 5.94 -4.33
N ALA A 32 13.78 6.93 -4.47
CA ALA A 32 12.42 6.84 -3.97
C ALA A 32 11.65 5.66 -4.60
N ALA A 33 11.74 5.51 -5.93
CA ALA A 33 11.12 4.40 -6.65
C ALA A 33 11.66 3.04 -6.19
N GLY A 34 12.98 2.91 -6.02
CA GLY A 34 13.60 1.68 -5.52
C GLY A 34 13.08 1.27 -4.13
N ALA A 35 12.97 2.22 -3.21
CA ALA A 35 12.43 1.98 -1.87
C ALA A 35 10.96 1.55 -1.91
N ILE A 36 10.14 2.23 -2.73
CA ILE A 36 8.71 1.94 -2.89
C ILE A 36 8.49 0.56 -3.51
N ILE A 37 9.23 0.22 -4.57
CA ILE A 37 9.12 -1.09 -5.24
C ILE A 37 9.55 -2.20 -4.28
N ALA A 38 10.64 -2.02 -3.53
CA ALA A 38 11.09 -2.99 -2.55
C ALA A 38 10.02 -3.28 -1.48
N GLY A 39 9.38 -2.22 -0.93
CA GLY A 39 8.28 -2.37 0.03
C GLY A 39 7.01 -2.97 -0.59
N ALA A 40 6.71 -2.63 -1.84
CA ALA A 40 5.56 -3.17 -2.56
C ALA A 40 5.71 -4.68 -2.82
N VAL A 41 6.89 -5.12 -3.29
CA VAL A 41 7.22 -6.53 -3.56
C VAL A 41 7.28 -7.34 -2.27
N PHE A 42 7.84 -6.77 -1.20
CA PHE A 42 7.79 -7.39 0.13
C PHE A 42 6.35 -7.71 0.54
N GLY A 43 5.46 -6.72 0.47
CA GLY A 43 4.09 -6.93 0.91
C GLY A 43 3.27 -7.84 0.01
N ASP A 44 3.60 -7.94 -1.28
CA ASP A 44 2.95 -8.87 -2.21
C ASP A 44 3.28 -10.33 -1.87
N LYS A 45 4.56 -10.63 -1.61
CA LYS A 45 5.01 -11.99 -1.22
C LYS A 45 4.44 -12.49 0.11
N MET A 46 4.12 -11.56 1.01
CA MET A 46 3.66 -11.88 2.36
C MET A 46 2.14 -11.85 2.49
N SER A 47 1.42 -11.47 1.42
CA SER A 47 -0.02 -11.33 1.48
C SER A 47 -0.72 -12.63 1.07
N PRO A 48 -1.67 -13.14 1.88
CA PRO A 48 -2.60 -14.18 1.43
C PRO A 48 -3.57 -13.68 0.38
N LEU A 49 -3.57 -12.37 0.10
CA LEU A 49 -4.38 -11.76 -0.95
C LEU A 49 -3.67 -11.70 -2.31
N SER A 50 -2.37 -11.98 -2.38
CA SER A 50 -1.63 -11.88 -3.64
C SER A 50 -1.98 -12.99 -4.61
N ASP A 51 -2.36 -12.61 -5.83
CA ASP A 51 -2.67 -13.54 -6.92
C ASP A 51 -1.49 -14.46 -7.24
N THR A 52 -0.26 -13.91 -7.22
CA THR A 52 0.95 -14.69 -7.50
C THR A 52 1.26 -15.67 -6.37
N THR A 53 1.08 -15.25 -5.12
CA THR A 53 1.26 -16.10 -3.93
C THR A 53 0.20 -17.20 -3.87
N ASN A 54 -1.04 -16.86 -4.22
CA ASN A 54 -2.16 -17.81 -4.26
C ASN A 54 -1.98 -18.83 -5.40
N LEU A 55 -1.64 -18.37 -6.60
CA LEU A 55 -1.35 -19.26 -7.74
C LEU A 55 -0.17 -20.19 -7.44
N ALA A 56 0.91 -19.68 -6.84
CA ALA A 56 2.06 -20.48 -6.45
C ALA A 56 1.68 -21.61 -5.47
N ALA A 57 0.88 -21.31 -4.44
CA ALA A 57 0.38 -22.29 -3.50
C ALA A 57 -0.54 -23.34 -4.16
N LEU A 58 -1.40 -22.91 -5.09
CA LEU A 58 -2.27 -23.80 -5.87
C LEU A 58 -1.48 -24.78 -6.75
N VAL A 59 -0.50 -24.29 -7.50
CA VAL A 59 0.34 -25.13 -8.40
C VAL A 59 1.18 -26.12 -7.61
N THR A 60 1.69 -25.71 -6.45
CA THR A 60 2.49 -26.57 -5.56
C THR A 60 1.66 -27.47 -4.65
N LYS A 61 0.32 -27.39 -4.73
CA LYS A 61 -0.66 -28.16 -3.92
C LYS A 61 -0.42 -28.05 -2.41
N VAL A 62 0.06 -26.91 -1.94
CA VAL A 62 0.22 -26.64 -0.51
C VAL A 62 -0.74 -25.56 -0.03
N ASN A 63 -1.07 -25.59 1.26
CA ASN A 63 -1.90 -24.56 1.87
C ASN A 63 -1.20 -23.19 1.80
N ILE A 64 -1.93 -22.14 1.39
CA ILE A 64 -1.39 -20.78 1.21
C ILE A 64 -0.71 -20.22 2.47
N PHE A 65 -1.26 -20.49 3.66
CA PHE A 65 -0.65 -20.03 4.91
C PHE A 65 0.65 -20.79 5.24
N LYS A 66 0.73 -22.09 4.90
CA LYS A 66 1.98 -22.85 5.04
C LYS A 66 3.06 -22.35 4.07
N HIS A 67 2.65 -22.01 2.84
CA HIS A 67 3.55 -21.44 1.83
C HIS A 67 4.11 -20.08 2.28
N ILE A 68 3.22 -19.17 2.73
CA ILE A 68 3.63 -17.86 3.25
C ILE A 68 4.55 -18.03 4.47
N HIS A 69 4.21 -18.93 5.40
CA HIS A 69 5.03 -19.21 6.58
C HIS A 69 6.46 -19.64 6.21
N SER A 70 6.61 -20.48 5.18
CA SER A 70 7.92 -20.85 4.66
C SER A 70 8.64 -19.65 4.00
N MET A 71 7.93 -18.81 3.25
CA MET A 71 8.50 -17.62 2.64
C MET A 71 8.91 -16.54 3.66
N MET A 72 8.33 -16.52 4.85
CA MET A 72 8.72 -15.59 5.91
C MET A 72 10.20 -15.74 6.29
N TRP A 73 10.73 -16.96 6.30
CA TRP A 73 12.11 -17.26 6.68
C TRP A 73 13.14 -16.65 5.74
N THR A 74 12.80 -16.42 4.46
CA THR A 74 13.70 -15.80 3.50
C THR A 74 13.37 -14.33 3.28
N THR A 75 12.07 -13.99 3.29
CA THR A 75 11.60 -12.65 2.95
C THR A 75 11.80 -11.68 4.11
N ILE A 76 11.49 -12.06 5.36
CA ILE A 76 11.64 -11.16 6.50
C ILE A 76 13.11 -10.74 6.69
N PRO A 77 14.10 -11.67 6.70
CA PRO A 77 15.50 -11.26 6.84
C PRO A 77 15.97 -10.35 5.69
N ALA A 78 15.62 -10.69 4.45
CA ALA A 78 15.97 -9.86 3.30
C ALA A 78 15.34 -8.46 3.38
N SER A 79 14.10 -8.36 3.85
CA SER A 79 13.40 -7.08 4.02
C SER A 79 13.96 -6.25 5.16
N ILE A 80 14.43 -6.85 6.25
CA ILE A 80 15.15 -6.14 7.31
C ILE A 80 16.44 -5.53 6.75
N ILE A 81 17.22 -6.30 6.00
CA ILE A 81 18.44 -5.81 5.35
C ILE A 81 18.12 -4.66 4.39
N GLY A 82 17.11 -4.84 3.52
CA GLY A 82 16.67 -3.80 2.60
C GLY A 82 16.19 -2.53 3.31
N LEU A 83 15.44 -2.68 4.40
CA LEU A 83 14.99 -1.56 5.23
C LEU A 83 16.17 -0.80 5.82
N LEU A 84 17.17 -1.50 6.36
CA LEU A 84 18.39 -0.86 6.88
C LEU A 84 19.15 -0.10 5.80
N VAL A 85 19.29 -0.68 4.60
CA VAL A 85 19.96 -0.01 3.47
C VAL A 85 19.22 1.27 3.09
N TRP A 86 17.90 1.22 2.90
CA TRP A 86 17.11 2.40 2.55
C TRP A 86 17.05 3.43 3.68
N PHE A 87 17.03 2.98 4.93
CA PHE A 87 17.06 3.84 6.11
C PHE A 87 18.37 4.61 6.22
N ILE A 88 19.50 3.92 6.06
CA ILE A 88 20.83 4.56 6.08
C ILE A 88 20.97 5.51 4.87
N ALA A 89 20.55 5.08 3.68
CA ALA A 89 20.53 5.91 2.48
C ALA A 89 19.57 7.12 2.60
N GLY A 90 18.62 7.11 3.54
CA GLY A 90 17.74 8.25 3.81
C GLY A 90 18.42 9.38 4.57
N PHE A 91 19.40 9.08 5.44
CA PHE A 91 20.02 10.09 6.32
C PHE A 91 20.82 11.18 5.59
N GLN A 92 21.28 10.89 4.37
CA GLN A 92 21.96 11.87 3.50
C GLN A 92 21.00 12.95 2.97
N PHE A 93 19.69 12.70 3.00
CA PHE A 93 18.65 13.66 2.60
C PHE A 93 18.05 14.32 3.83
N LYS A 94 18.80 15.24 4.44
CA LYS A 94 18.23 16.17 5.44
C LYS A 94 17.33 17.15 4.70
N GLY A 95 16.02 16.85 4.70
CA GLY A 95 15.01 17.70 4.08
C GLY A 95 15.16 19.14 4.56
N HIS A 96 15.39 20.07 3.63
CA HIS A 96 15.19 21.48 3.87
C HIS A 96 13.67 21.70 3.88
N SER A 97 13.02 21.31 4.98
CA SER A 97 11.59 21.52 5.18
C SER A 97 11.35 23.02 5.28
N ASN A 98 11.04 23.64 4.15
CA ASN A 98 10.55 25.01 4.14
C ASN A 98 9.12 24.96 4.68
N ASP A 99 8.92 25.31 5.95
CA ASP A 99 7.62 25.22 6.63
C ASP A 99 6.48 25.83 5.82
N LYS A 100 6.76 26.87 5.03
CA LYS A 100 5.80 27.48 4.10
C LYS A 100 5.27 26.50 3.06
N GLN A 101 6.11 25.64 2.51
CA GLN A 101 5.75 24.66 1.49
C GLN A 101 4.90 23.52 2.07
N ILE A 102 5.17 23.11 3.31
CA ILE A 102 4.34 22.15 4.04
C ILE A 102 2.96 22.75 4.31
N GLN A 103 2.89 24.00 4.74
CA GLN A 103 1.61 24.68 5.00
C GLN A 103 0.78 24.87 3.72
N THR A 104 1.41 25.20 2.59
CA THR A 104 0.72 25.26 1.30
C THR A 104 0.14 23.90 0.91
N LEU A 105 0.94 22.82 1.00
CA LEU A 105 0.46 21.46 0.69
C LEU A 105 -0.70 21.03 1.60
N LEU A 106 -0.63 21.34 2.91
CA LEU A 106 -1.71 21.04 3.85
C LEU A 106 -2.99 21.82 3.52
N SER A 107 -2.86 23.09 3.12
CA SER A 107 -4.00 23.93 2.74
C SER A 107 -4.68 23.45 1.45
N GLU A 108 -3.89 23.02 0.45
CA GLU A 108 -4.41 22.42 -0.79
C GLU A 108 -5.09 21.07 -0.52
N LEU A 109 -4.50 20.21 0.31
CA LEU A 109 -5.12 18.95 0.72
C LEU A 109 -6.47 19.18 1.42
N ALA A 110 -6.56 20.17 2.30
CA ALA A 110 -7.79 20.48 3.04
C ALA A 110 -8.92 20.98 2.13
N GLN A 111 -8.61 21.58 0.98
CA GLN A 111 -9.62 21.97 0.00
C GLN A 111 -10.09 20.80 -0.88
N ILE A 112 -9.24 19.81 -1.14
CA ILE A 112 -9.52 18.70 -2.05
C ILE A 112 -10.14 17.50 -1.31
N TYR A 113 -9.74 17.23 -0.07
CA TYR A 113 -10.17 16.06 0.71
C TYR A 113 -11.04 16.46 1.91
N GLN A 114 -12.31 16.05 1.87
CA GLN A 114 -13.20 16.04 3.04
C GLN A 114 -12.96 14.75 3.83
N ILE A 115 -12.02 14.77 4.79
CA ILE A 115 -11.74 13.59 5.63
C ILE A 115 -12.89 13.37 6.62
N ASN A 116 -13.90 12.63 6.17
CA ASN A 116 -15.03 12.18 6.98
C ASN A 116 -14.84 10.73 7.43
N ILE A 117 -15.53 10.34 8.52
CA ILE A 117 -15.47 8.98 9.10
C ILE A 117 -15.77 7.87 8.07
N TRP A 118 -16.55 8.18 7.04
CA TRP A 118 -16.96 7.26 5.98
C TRP A 118 -15.81 6.77 5.10
N VAL A 119 -14.71 7.53 4.96
CA VAL A 119 -13.54 7.14 4.14
C VAL A 119 -12.88 5.86 4.65
N TRP A 120 -13.08 5.52 5.91
CA TRP A 120 -12.52 4.32 6.55
C TRP A 120 -13.32 3.04 6.30
N VAL A 121 -14.58 3.14 5.83
CA VAL A 121 -15.48 1.98 5.68
C VAL A 121 -14.90 0.88 4.77
N PRO A 122 -14.31 1.16 3.60
CA PRO A 122 -13.80 0.11 2.71
C PRO A 122 -12.63 -0.67 3.33
N LEU A 123 -11.79 0.02 4.12
CA LEU A 123 -10.70 -0.59 4.87
C LEU A 123 -11.25 -1.56 5.94
N ILE A 124 -12.25 -1.11 6.70
CA ILE A 124 -12.89 -1.91 7.74
C ILE A 124 -13.53 -3.16 7.13
N VAL A 125 -14.21 -3.04 5.99
CA VAL A 125 -14.83 -4.17 5.28
C VAL A 125 -13.81 -5.24 4.91
N ILE A 126 -12.65 -4.86 4.36
CA ILE A 126 -11.56 -5.82 4.06
C ILE A 126 -11.09 -6.53 5.34
N ILE A 127 -10.83 -5.78 6.41
CA ILE A 127 -10.31 -6.35 7.66
C ILE A 127 -11.31 -7.37 8.22
N VAL A 128 -12.60 -7.04 8.24
CA VAL A 128 -13.66 -7.93 8.71
C VAL A 128 -13.74 -9.20 7.86
N CYS A 129 -13.75 -9.10 6.53
CA CYS A 129 -13.77 -10.27 5.65
C CYS A 129 -12.56 -11.19 5.84
N LEU A 130 -11.38 -10.63 6.10
CA LEU A 130 -10.17 -11.40 6.38
C LEU A 130 -10.23 -12.13 7.72
N LEU A 131 -10.78 -11.49 8.76
CA LEU A 131 -11.00 -12.13 10.06
C LEU A 131 -11.95 -13.32 9.97
N PHE A 132 -12.96 -13.24 9.08
CA PHE A 132 -13.90 -14.34 8.81
C PHE A 132 -13.34 -15.44 7.90
N LYS A 133 -12.05 -15.39 7.53
CA LYS A 133 -11.40 -16.40 6.66
C LYS A 133 -12.12 -16.61 5.33
N MET A 134 -12.81 -15.59 4.81
CA MET A 134 -13.35 -15.64 3.45
C MET A 134 -12.21 -15.74 2.44
N ALA A 135 -12.49 -16.37 1.29
CA ALA A 135 -11.57 -16.31 0.16
C ALA A 135 -11.29 -14.85 -0.20
N THR A 136 -10.02 -14.55 -0.45
CA THR A 136 -9.50 -13.22 -0.78
C THR A 136 -10.31 -12.50 -1.86
N VAL A 137 -10.60 -13.20 -2.97
CA VAL A 137 -11.16 -12.58 -4.17
C VAL A 137 -12.56 -11.98 -3.89
N PRO A 138 -13.52 -12.72 -3.28
CA PRO A 138 -14.78 -12.13 -2.83
C PRO A 138 -14.62 -10.92 -1.89
N ALA A 139 -13.69 -10.97 -0.95
CA ALA A 139 -13.47 -9.87 0.00
C ALA A 139 -13.05 -8.57 -0.69
N MET A 140 -12.20 -8.66 -1.72
CA MET A 140 -11.77 -7.50 -2.52
C MET A 140 -12.90 -6.90 -3.36
N VAL A 141 -13.81 -7.74 -3.87
CA VAL A 141 -14.98 -7.25 -4.63
C VAL A 141 -15.92 -6.45 -3.71
N ILE A 142 -16.25 -7.01 -2.54
CA ILE A 142 -17.17 -6.37 -1.58
C ILE A 142 -16.62 -5.01 -1.11
N SER A 143 -15.33 -4.94 -0.83
CA SER A 143 -14.69 -3.68 -0.42
C SER A 143 -14.58 -2.65 -1.55
N SER A 144 -14.37 -3.09 -2.79
CA SER A 144 -14.37 -2.21 -3.96
C SER A 144 -15.75 -1.59 -4.18
N PHE A 145 -16.82 -2.37 -4.06
CA PHE A 145 -18.19 -1.83 -4.08
C PHE A 145 -18.44 -0.85 -2.94
N SER A 146 -18.00 -1.17 -1.72
CA SER A 146 -18.09 -0.25 -0.58
C SER A 146 -17.32 1.05 -0.83
N ALA A 147 -16.15 1.00 -1.47
CA ALA A 147 -15.34 2.17 -1.79
C ALA A 147 -16.03 3.09 -2.81
N ILE A 148 -16.66 2.50 -3.84
CA ILE A 148 -17.42 3.25 -4.85
C ILE A 148 -18.58 4.01 -4.19
N ILE A 149 -19.34 3.33 -3.31
CA ILE A 149 -20.45 3.94 -2.57
C ILE A 149 -19.95 5.12 -1.74
N VAL A 150 -18.92 4.91 -0.92
CA VAL A 150 -18.33 5.99 -0.09
C VAL A 150 -17.81 7.15 -0.93
N GLY A 151 -17.15 6.88 -2.06
CA GLY A 151 -16.61 7.90 -2.96
C GLY A 151 -17.70 8.78 -3.58
N THR A 152 -18.82 8.17 -4.02
CA THR A 152 -19.96 8.93 -4.56
C THR A 152 -20.62 9.83 -3.51
N PHE A 153 -20.72 9.38 -2.26
CA PHE A 153 -21.33 10.15 -1.18
C PHE A 153 -20.45 11.27 -0.60
N ASN A 154 -19.14 11.07 -0.43
CA ASN A 154 -18.27 12.07 0.20
C ASN A 154 -17.69 13.12 -0.77
N HIS A 155 -17.38 12.73 -2.02
CA HIS A 155 -16.66 13.59 -2.96
C HIS A 155 -17.53 14.10 -4.11
N HIS A 156 -18.86 13.85 -4.06
CA HIS A 156 -19.80 14.17 -5.14
C HIS A 156 -19.31 13.70 -6.51
N PHE A 157 -18.72 12.49 -6.57
CA PHE A 157 -18.26 11.90 -7.82
C PHE A 157 -19.48 11.67 -8.74
N LYS A 158 -19.65 12.53 -9.75
CA LYS A 158 -20.66 12.32 -10.79
C LYS A 158 -20.25 11.10 -11.60
N MET A 159 -21.06 10.06 -11.56
CA MET A 159 -20.96 8.88 -12.42
C MET A 159 -21.48 9.23 -13.83
N THR A 160 -20.76 10.09 -14.54
CA THR A 160 -20.97 10.43 -15.96
C THR A 160 -19.63 10.57 -16.64
#